data_AF-A0A955YEP5-F1
#
_entry.id   AF-A0A955YEP5-F1
#
_cell.length_a   1.000
_cell.length_b   1.000
_cell.length_c   1.000
_cell.angle_alpha   90.00
_cell.angle_beta   90.00
_cell.angle_gamma   90.00
#
_symmetry.space_group_name_H-M   'P 1'
#
loop_
_entity.id
_entity.type
_entity.pdbx_description
1 polymer ?
#
loop_
_entity_poly.entity_id
_entity_poly.type
_entity_poly.pdbx_seq_one_letter_code
_entity_poly.pdbx_strand_id
1 'polypeptide(L)'
;MPRPRELDVYGYLDYRAYLRDFYETKKAAGRGFSFRSFSKRAGLKSPNYLKLVMDGDRNLTAAMAERFARACGLDDEATDFFCALVAFNQARNATERNAAYARLTGFRRYRQAHQLDLHHAAYHSNWYLPAIREL
;
A
#
# COMPACT_ATOMS: atom_id res chain seq x y z
N MET A 1 12.53 -24.58 6.43
CA MET A 1 12.69 -23.40 5.54
C MET A 1 11.64 -22.38 5.95
N PRO A 2 12.01 -21.14 6.30
CA PRO A 2 11.00 -20.13 6.64
C PRO A 2 10.22 -19.81 5.35
N ARG A 3 8.89 -19.95 5.41
CA ARG A 3 7.99 -19.41 4.38
C ARG A 3 8.32 -17.92 4.22
N PRO A 4 8.41 -17.37 2.99
CA PRO A 4 8.54 -15.93 2.83
C PRO A 4 7.41 -15.27 3.62
N ARG A 5 7.73 -14.31 4.50
CA ARG A 5 6.72 -13.56 5.27
C ARG A 5 5.68 -13.07 4.25
N GLU A 6 4.44 -13.53 4.38
CA GLU A 6 3.35 -13.05 3.55
C GLU A 6 3.24 -11.54 3.78
N LEU A 7 3.46 -10.76 2.73
CA LEU A 7 3.32 -9.31 2.78
C LEU A 7 1.88 -8.97 3.14
N ASP A 8 1.69 -8.34 4.29
CA ASP A 8 0.38 -7.89 4.72
C ASP A 8 0.20 -6.41 4.48
N VAL A 9 -0.73 -6.04 3.59
CA VAL A 9 -0.99 -4.65 3.22
C VAL A 9 -1.42 -3.81 4.42
N TYR A 10 -2.09 -4.43 5.40
CA TYR A 10 -2.58 -3.76 6.61
C TYR A 10 -1.47 -3.26 7.54
N GLY A 11 -0.21 -3.67 7.33
CA GLY A 11 0.95 -3.16 8.06
C GLY A 11 1.56 -1.87 7.48
N TYR A 12 0.97 -1.31 6.42
CA TYR A 12 1.54 -0.17 5.70
C TYR A 12 0.75 1.12 5.90
N LEU A 13 1.50 2.22 6.06
CA LEU A 13 1.01 3.60 6.02
C LEU A 13 1.43 4.36 4.75
N ASP A 14 2.24 3.74 3.89
CA ASP A 14 2.62 4.24 2.56
C ASP A 14 2.36 3.15 1.51
N TYR A 15 1.40 3.39 0.61
CA TYR A 15 1.08 2.45 -0.46
C TYR A 15 2.26 2.19 -1.41
N ARG A 16 3.18 3.16 -1.57
CA ARG A 16 4.37 2.99 -2.42
C ARG A 16 5.37 2.06 -1.78
N ALA A 17 5.52 2.10 -0.45
CA ALA A 17 6.33 1.15 0.29
C ALA A 17 5.79 -0.28 0.10
N TYR A 18 4.48 -0.49 0.25
CA TYR A 18 3.86 -1.78 -0.03
C TYR A 18 4.14 -2.27 -1.45
N LEU A 19 3.99 -1.40 -2.47
CA LEU A 19 4.24 -1.77 -3.86
C LEU A 19 5.71 -2.13 -4.12
N ARG A 20 6.67 -1.46 -3.48
CA ARG A 20 8.10 -1.79 -3.55
C ARG A 20 8.38 -3.15 -2.95
N ASP A 21 7.92 -3.40 -1.72
CA ASP A 21 8.17 -4.67 -1.04
C ASP A 21 7.50 -5.84 -1.77
N PHE A 22 6.28 -5.62 -2.28
CA PHE A 22 5.60 -6.56 -3.16
C PHE A 22 6.41 -6.88 -4.41
N TYR A 23 6.93 -5.85 -5.08
CA TYR A 23 7.73 -6.04 -6.29
C TYR A 23 9.01 -6.83 -6.00
N GLU A 24 9.78 -6.44 -4.97
CA GLU A 24 11.02 -7.10 -4.60
C GLU A 24 10.79 -8.55 -4.15
N THR A 25 9.73 -8.80 -3.37
CA THR A 25 9.37 -10.17 -2.95
C THR A 25 9.02 -11.05 -4.14
N LYS A 26 8.21 -10.55 -5.10
CA LYS A 26 7.86 -11.32 -6.30
C LYS A 26 9.05 -11.52 -7.23
N LYS A 27 9.97 -10.56 -7.30
CA LYS A 27 11.20 -10.65 -8.09
C LYS A 27 12.19 -11.67 -7.49
N ALA A 28 12.32 -11.69 -6.16
CA ALA A 28 13.14 -12.68 -5.46
C ALA A 28 12.58 -14.11 -5.58
N ALA A 29 11.24 -14.25 -5.61
CA ALA A 29 10.58 -15.56 -5.69
C ALA A 29 10.67 -16.27 -7.05
N GLY A 30 11.12 -15.60 -8.14
CA GLY A 30 11.31 -16.29 -9.42
C GLY A 30 11.70 -15.41 -10.60
N ARG A 31 12.23 -16.03 -11.67
CA ARG A 31 12.78 -15.38 -12.88
C ARG A 31 11.75 -14.74 -13.84
N GLY A 32 10.48 -14.62 -13.44
CA GLY A 32 9.39 -14.20 -14.34
C GLY A 32 8.77 -12.83 -14.03
N PHE A 33 9.08 -12.23 -12.88
CA PHE A 33 8.42 -10.99 -12.47
C PHE A 33 9.21 -9.75 -12.91
N SER A 34 8.53 -8.86 -13.65
CA SER A 34 9.08 -7.61 -14.19
C SER A 34 8.03 -6.50 -14.16
N PHE A 35 8.44 -5.25 -14.35
CA PHE A 35 7.48 -4.15 -14.50
C PHE A 35 6.50 -4.41 -15.64
N ARG A 36 7.00 -4.96 -16.76
CA ARG A 36 6.16 -5.32 -17.91
C ARG A 36 5.11 -6.37 -17.56
N SER A 37 5.50 -7.44 -16.85
CA SER A 37 4.55 -8.50 -16.47
C SER A 37 3.51 -7.98 -15.48
N PHE A 38 3.89 -7.13 -14.53
CA PHE A 38 2.96 -6.46 -13.64
C PHE A 38 1.98 -5.57 -14.42
N SER A 39 2.49 -4.72 -15.31
CA SER A 39 1.65 -3.86 -16.14
C SER A 39 0.63 -4.65 -16.94
N LYS A 40 1.02 -5.77 -17.56
CA LYS A 40 0.08 -6.65 -18.26
C LYS A 40 -1.01 -7.18 -17.32
N ARG A 41 -0.62 -7.65 -16.13
CA ARG A 41 -1.56 -8.15 -15.11
C ARG A 41 -2.52 -7.07 -14.60
N ALA A 42 -2.04 -5.84 -14.48
CA ALA A 42 -2.85 -4.68 -14.11
C ALA A 42 -3.65 -4.10 -15.30
N GLY A 43 -3.55 -4.66 -16.51
CA GLY A 43 -4.23 -4.18 -17.73
C GLY A 43 -3.66 -2.88 -18.32
N LEU A 44 -2.42 -2.53 -17.98
CA LEU A 44 -1.75 -1.29 -18.38
C LEU A 44 -1.06 -1.45 -19.73
N LYS A 45 -1.15 -0.40 -20.57
CA LYS A 45 -0.38 -0.30 -21.82
C LYS A 45 1.09 0.05 -21.56
N SER A 46 1.37 0.87 -20.54
CA SER A 46 2.74 1.30 -20.21
C SER A 46 3.47 0.23 -19.39
N PRO A 47 4.60 -0.31 -19.86
CA PRO A 47 5.33 -1.39 -19.19
C PRO A 47 6.09 -0.95 -17.94
N ASN A 48 6.26 0.35 -17.70
CA ASN A 48 7.06 0.88 -16.59
C ASN A 48 6.23 1.66 -15.56
N TYR A 49 4.89 1.57 -15.64
CA TYR A 49 4.00 2.39 -14.81
C TYR A 49 4.15 2.09 -13.32
N LEU A 50 4.34 0.83 -12.93
CA LEU A 50 4.59 0.47 -11.53
C LEU A 50 5.85 1.17 -10.98
N LYS A 51 6.95 1.18 -11.74
CA LYS A 51 8.18 1.89 -11.33
C LYS A 51 7.92 3.38 -11.10
N LEU A 52 7.27 4.05 -12.06
CA LEU A 52 6.93 5.47 -11.93
C LEU A 52 6.05 5.76 -10.70
N VAL A 53 5.14 4.85 -10.35
CA VAL A 53 4.31 4.98 -9.15
C VAL A 53 5.16 4.83 -7.89
N MET A 54 6.03 3.81 -7.83
CA MET A 54 6.91 3.56 -6.69
C MET A 54 7.94 4.68 -6.47
N ASP A 55 8.42 5.29 -7.55
CA ASP A 55 9.39 6.38 -7.50
C ASP A 55 8.73 7.73 -7.17
N GLY A 56 7.39 7.82 -7.24
CA GLY A 56 6.64 9.04 -6.96
C GLY A 56 6.32 9.89 -8.19
N ASP A 57 6.87 9.56 -9.36
CA ASP A 57 6.64 10.25 -10.63
C ASP A 57 5.19 10.17 -11.12
N ARG A 58 4.43 9.17 -10.65
CA ARG A 58 3.01 9.00 -10.95
C ARG A 58 2.19 8.72 -9.69
N ASN A 59 0.98 9.28 -9.72
CA ASN A 59 -0.08 9.10 -8.75
C ASN A 59 -1.12 8.11 -9.29
N LEU A 60 -1.86 7.46 -8.39
CA LEU A 60 -2.91 6.50 -8.74
C LEU A 60 -4.28 7.16 -8.66
N THR A 61 -5.07 7.05 -9.73
CA THR A 61 -6.51 7.30 -9.65
C THR A 61 -7.18 6.19 -8.85
N ALA A 62 -8.39 6.42 -8.33
CA ALA A 62 -9.13 5.39 -7.58
C ALA A 62 -9.30 4.08 -8.37
N ALA A 63 -9.72 4.17 -9.64
CA ALA A 63 -9.84 3.00 -10.51
C ALA A 63 -8.50 2.29 -10.76
N MET A 64 -7.39 3.05 -10.78
CA MET A 64 -6.07 2.44 -10.94
C MET A 64 -5.57 1.79 -9.65
N ALA A 65 -5.89 2.38 -8.49
CA ALA A 65 -5.59 1.81 -7.19
C ALA A 65 -6.23 0.42 -7.03
N GLU A 66 -7.50 0.30 -7.41
CA GLU A 66 -8.21 -0.99 -7.39
C GLU A 66 -7.53 -2.01 -8.31
N ARG A 67 -7.23 -1.64 -9.56
CA ARG A 67 -6.52 -2.52 -10.50
C ARG A 67 -5.15 -2.95 -9.99
N PHE A 68 -4.43 -2.05 -9.30
CA PHE A 68 -3.14 -2.35 -8.69
C PHE A 68 -3.28 -3.33 -7.53
N ALA A 69 -4.26 -3.13 -6.65
CA ALA A 69 -4.57 -4.05 -5.57
C ALA A 69 -4.90 -5.46 -6.09
N ARG A 70 -5.79 -5.56 -7.08
CA ARG A 70 -6.12 -6.83 -7.75
C ARG A 70 -4.91 -7.46 -8.42
N ALA A 71 -4.08 -6.65 -9.08
CA ALA A 71 -2.81 -7.12 -9.63
C ALA A 71 -1.84 -7.58 -8.53
N CYS A 72 -1.88 -7.03 -7.33
CA CYS A 72 -1.08 -7.53 -6.21
C CYS A 72 -1.62 -8.86 -5.65
N GLY A 73 -2.83 -9.27 -6.06
CA GLY A 73 -3.50 -10.47 -5.56
C GLY A 73 -4.20 -10.23 -4.22
N LEU A 74 -4.56 -8.98 -3.92
CA LEU A 74 -5.32 -8.64 -2.73
C LEU A 74 -6.77 -9.13 -2.85
N ASP A 75 -7.29 -9.65 -1.74
CA ASP A 75 -8.72 -9.96 -1.59
C ASP A 75 -9.57 -8.67 -1.58
N ASP A 76 -10.88 -8.79 -1.46
CA ASP A 76 -11.81 -7.66 -1.53
C ASP A 76 -11.55 -6.64 -0.40
N GLU A 77 -11.42 -7.11 0.84
CA GLU A 77 -11.19 -6.24 2.01
C GLU A 77 -9.83 -5.53 1.91
N ALA A 78 -8.79 -6.25 1.50
CA ALA A 78 -7.44 -5.71 1.34
C ALA A 78 -7.36 -4.76 0.14
N THR A 79 -8.17 -4.97 -0.89
CA THR A 79 -8.32 -4.03 -2.01
C THR A 79 -8.93 -2.73 -1.54
N ASP A 80 -10.00 -2.79 -0.75
CA ASP A 80 -10.62 -1.60 -0.17
C ASP A 80 -9.67 -0.85 0.76
N PHE A 81 -8.89 -1.58 1.56
CA PHE A 81 -7.84 -1.00 2.40
C PHE A 81 -6.78 -0.30 1.55
N PHE A 82 -6.25 -0.95 0.52
CA PHE A 82 -5.24 -0.36 -0.36
C PHE A 82 -5.76 0.92 -1.03
N CYS A 83 -7.01 0.92 -1.50
CA CYS A 83 -7.65 2.12 -2.05
C CYS A 83 -7.76 3.24 -1.00
N ALA A 84 -8.11 2.94 0.25
CA ALA A 84 -8.14 3.91 1.33
C ALA A 84 -6.73 4.45 1.65
N LEU A 85 -5.71 3.59 1.61
CA LEU A 85 -4.31 3.95 1.83
C LEU A 85 -3.80 4.91 0.76
N VAL A 86 -4.11 4.60 -0.51
CA VAL A 86 -3.81 5.45 -1.66
C VAL A 86 -4.50 6.82 -1.55
N ALA A 87 -5.75 6.87 -1.07
CA ALA A 87 -6.46 8.13 -0.84
C ALA A 87 -5.81 8.94 0.31
N PHE A 88 -5.45 8.27 1.40
CA PHE A 88 -4.77 8.89 2.54
C PHE A 88 -3.41 9.50 2.14
N ASN A 89 -2.60 8.78 1.37
CA ASN A 89 -1.29 9.26 0.94
C ASN A 89 -1.34 10.36 -0.14
N GLN A 90 -2.46 10.51 -0.88
CA GLN A 90 -2.62 11.51 -1.94
C GLN A 90 -3.54 12.68 -1.55
N ALA A 91 -4.04 12.70 -0.32
CA ALA A 91 -4.89 13.78 0.19
C ALA A 91 -4.17 15.14 0.13
N ARG A 92 -4.86 16.17 -0.36
CA ARG A 92 -4.29 17.51 -0.57
C ARG A 92 -4.49 18.45 0.62
N ASN A 93 -5.44 18.14 1.47
CA ASN A 93 -5.79 18.94 2.64
C ASN A 93 -6.09 18.05 3.86
N ALA A 94 -6.13 18.69 5.03
CA ALA A 94 -6.35 17.99 6.30
C ALA A 94 -7.71 17.27 6.34
N THR A 95 -8.75 17.84 5.74
CA THR A 95 -10.10 17.25 5.71
C THR A 95 -10.11 15.93 4.95
N GLU A 96 -9.56 15.91 3.73
CA GLU A 96 -9.42 14.70 2.92
C GLU A 96 -8.57 13.65 3.64
N ARG A 97 -7.46 14.08 4.25
CA ARG A 97 -6.56 13.18 4.97
C ARG A 97 -7.23 12.54 6.18
N ASN A 98 -7.96 13.31 6.96
CA ASN A 98 -8.68 12.83 8.13
C ASN A 98 -9.81 11.87 7.73
N ALA A 99 -10.56 12.16 6.67
CA ALA A 99 -11.59 11.27 6.15
C ALA A 99 -11.01 9.94 5.66
N ALA A 100 -9.90 9.97 4.92
CA ALA A 100 -9.21 8.75 4.48
C ALA A 100 -8.60 7.96 5.64
N TYR A 101 -8.04 8.64 6.64
CA TYR A 101 -7.48 8.01 7.85
C TYR A 101 -8.57 7.36 8.71
N ALA A 102 -9.74 7.99 8.85
CA ALA A 102 -10.90 7.38 9.51
C ALA A 102 -11.31 6.09 8.81
N ARG A 103 -11.29 6.06 7.46
CA ARG A 103 -11.53 4.83 6.70
C ARG A 103 -10.46 3.76 6.97
N LEU A 104 -9.18 4.12 6.99
CA LEU A 104 -8.07 3.20 7.29
C LEU A 104 -8.17 2.57 8.68
N THR A 105 -8.42 3.38 9.70
CA THR A 105 -8.57 2.90 11.09
C THR A 105 -9.85 2.10 11.33
N GLY A 106 -10.83 2.18 10.42
CA GLY A 106 -12.03 1.37 10.40
C GLY A 106 -11.78 -0.12 10.13
N PHE A 107 -10.70 -0.48 9.44
CA PHE A 107 -10.37 -1.88 9.15
C PHE A 107 -9.87 -2.61 10.40
N ARG A 108 -10.50 -3.75 10.75
CA ARG A 108 -10.12 -4.53 11.93
C ARG A 108 -8.70 -5.05 11.85
N ARG A 109 -8.29 -5.54 10.68
CA ARG A 109 -6.95 -6.08 10.43
C ARG A 109 -5.86 -5.02 10.58
N TYR A 110 -6.13 -3.80 10.12
CA TYR A 110 -5.25 -2.65 10.36
C TYR A 110 -5.06 -2.38 11.86
N ARG A 111 -6.16 -2.36 12.63
CA ARG A 111 -6.07 -2.16 14.09
C ARG A 111 -5.28 -3.24 14.81
N GLN A 112 -5.37 -4.49 14.34
CA GLN A 112 -4.60 -5.59 14.88
C GLN A 112 -3.10 -5.46 14.52
N ALA A 113 -2.79 -5.11 13.29
CA ALA A 113 -1.41 -4.89 12.84
C ALA A 113 -0.73 -3.71 13.57
N HIS A 114 -1.50 -2.67 13.90
CA HIS A 114 -1.00 -1.44 14.53
C HIS A 114 -1.47 -1.26 15.98
N GLN A 115 -1.78 -2.34 16.70
CA GLN A 115 -2.35 -2.25 18.04
C GLN A 115 -1.46 -1.41 18.97
N LEU A 116 -0.14 -1.64 18.97
CA LEU A 116 0.81 -0.87 19.78
C LEU A 116 0.87 0.61 19.38
N ASP A 117 0.77 0.94 18.08
CA ASP A 117 0.84 2.31 17.58
C ASP A 117 -0.45 3.09 17.87
N LEU A 118 -1.61 2.45 17.73
CA LEU A 118 -2.92 3.07 17.92
C LEU A 118 -3.20 3.42 19.38
N HIS A 119 -2.71 2.60 20.32
CA HIS A 119 -2.77 2.92 21.75
C HIS A 119 -1.98 4.20 22.09
N HIS A 120 -0.92 4.54 21.35
CA HIS A 120 -0.17 5.79 21.50
C HIS A 120 -0.77 6.96 20.70
N ALA A 121 -1.37 6.68 19.53
CA ALA A 121 -1.97 7.69 18.65
C ALA A 121 -3.19 8.38 19.28
N ALA A 122 -3.96 7.67 20.12
CA ALA A 122 -5.07 8.26 20.88
C ALA A 122 -4.63 9.39 21.83
N TYR A 123 -3.32 9.46 22.17
CA TYR A 123 -2.74 10.51 22.99
C TYR A 123 -2.08 11.65 22.20
N HIS A 124 -1.76 11.45 20.92
CA HIS A 124 -1.00 12.41 20.10
C HIS A 124 -1.71 12.71 18.79
N SER A 125 -2.70 13.60 18.86
CA SER A 125 -3.49 14.12 17.72
C SER A 125 -2.70 14.96 16.70
N ASN A 126 -1.38 14.83 16.62
CA ASN A 126 -0.57 15.52 15.62
C ASN A 126 0.63 14.67 15.21
N TRP A 127 0.42 13.89 14.14
CA TRP A 127 1.42 13.18 13.34
C TRP A 127 2.37 12.21 14.05
N TYR A 128 2.25 10.93 13.68
CA TYR A 128 3.39 10.03 13.63
C TYR A 128 3.49 9.40 12.24
N LEU A 129 4.35 10.02 11.42
CA LEU A 129 5.15 9.30 10.44
C LEU A 129 6.57 9.25 11.03
N PRO A 130 7.04 8.06 11.38
CA PRO A 130 8.34 7.65 10.93
C PRO A 130 8.08 6.52 9.94
N ALA A 131 8.00 6.90 8.67
CA ALA A 131 8.51 5.97 7.67
C ALA A 131 9.98 5.70 8.04
N ILE A 132 10.39 4.43 7.96
CA ILE A 132 11.79 3.94 7.93
C ILE A 132 12.40 3.77 9.35
N ARG A 133 13.10 2.69 9.76
CA ARG A 133 14.01 1.70 9.12
C ARG A 133 14.16 0.49 10.07
N GLU A 134 14.07 -0.76 9.59
CA GLU A 134 14.90 -1.83 10.13
C GLU A 134 16.28 -1.70 9.46
N LEU A 135 17.32 -1.58 10.28
CA LEU A 135 18.71 -1.93 9.96
C LEU A 135 19.03 -3.19 10.77
#